data_AF-A0A1W9INX5-F1
#
_entry.id   AF-A0A1W9INX5-F1
#
_cell.length_a   1.000
_cell.length_b   1.000
_cell.length_c   1.000
_cell.angle_alpha   90.00
_cell.angle_beta   90.00
_cell.angle_gamma   90.00
#
_symmetry.space_group_name_H-M   'P 1'
#
loop_
_entity.id
_entity.type
_entity.pdbx_description
1 polymer ?
#
loop_
_entity_poly.entity_id
_entity_poly.type
_entity_poly.pdbx_seq_one_letter_code
_entity_poly.pdbx_strand_id
1 'polypeptide(L)'
;MLSQSKFRVRRFIATASVAVCIAYASPGLAQQSPSFGATSLSPSIQMLLVRIQPEVQLARYLDGLRVDFGQLDANADGKLDQADIELHDAMDALQHRSSMASTLMRYDLDGDGVVTEPEVRAVMQYQLRGNLHGSGANESAKAQQLLNNYRQIDSTLQSLAALDADKDGKLTYAEASRAPRPQQRRGVPDHTLVGRVQQAMTLAPQSKDSLTFEEYLAVAEALYRRIDTNNDERISQQELIDYWRGPSAPDAAAQAQALKDMLARAPGVAAASPYDQSRSGCSMPAPSAKAKIVLLSTYETEALSSVTIGSQDAVVHAGRIVVEKGDEPLYVVASTYSAMVWQFSGAVERVERVVMSSLITGPNAGDGNSVPLVGATGLPSDKIAFIAKSSCVNYFSEAPSGESVRATAAVRQSLGREPAVVVSAYSVSGFSVPSGKVEAIGNNRDRRLIIQKSAGTLRIEGDPSNFVLQAGPSNARDDLYMYSPGGLVQIDPKAVVSSRPAATYEVFPQQAGLVQLLETGVLKQNRSGDYVVQKKTRFPAGLAGAHSVKFLVLRGTPVPEGDPGHSCVTVEDPAVTSKFEACR
;
A
#
# COMPACT_ATOMS: atom_id res chain seq x y z
N MET A 1 -4.36 73.31 -23.90
CA MET A 1 -5.37 73.94 -24.78
C MET A 1 -5.08 73.51 -26.22
N LEU A 2 -6.07 72.87 -26.85
CA LEU A 2 -6.44 72.86 -28.29
C LEU A 2 -5.30 72.68 -29.33
N SER A 3 -5.24 71.72 -30.26
CA SER A 3 -6.24 71.04 -31.12
C SER A 3 -5.81 71.27 -32.59
N GLN A 4 -5.88 70.21 -33.41
CA GLN A 4 -6.03 70.22 -34.88
C GLN A 4 -4.80 70.63 -35.72
N SER A 5 -4.54 70.16 -36.95
CA SER A 5 -5.25 69.25 -37.87
C SER A 5 -4.35 68.94 -39.10
N LYS A 6 -4.60 67.76 -39.71
CA LYS A 6 -4.63 67.41 -41.16
C LYS A 6 -3.57 67.99 -42.12
N PHE A 7 -2.96 67.12 -42.94
CA PHE A 7 -2.97 67.28 -44.41
C PHE A 7 -2.74 65.95 -45.15
N ARG A 8 -3.57 65.68 -46.16
CA ARG A 8 -3.48 64.60 -47.15
C ARG A 8 -2.84 65.16 -48.43
N VAL A 9 -2.01 64.39 -49.14
CA VAL A 9 -1.71 64.62 -50.57
C VAL A 9 -1.84 63.31 -51.36
N ARG A 10 -2.38 63.46 -52.58
CA ARG A 10 -2.83 62.49 -53.60
C ARG A 10 -1.65 61.99 -54.47
N ARG A 11 -1.57 60.67 -54.75
CA ARG A 11 -1.88 59.89 -56.00
C ARG A 11 -0.94 60.01 -57.23
N PHE A 12 -0.75 58.82 -57.86
CA PHE A 12 -0.47 58.50 -59.29
C PHE A 12 1.01 58.53 -59.75
N ILE A 13 1.60 57.65 -60.60
CA ILE A 13 1.21 56.56 -61.55
C ILE A 13 2.46 55.72 -61.92
N ALA A 14 2.26 54.43 -62.27
CA ALA A 14 3.06 53.50 -63.12
C ALA A 14 4.49 53.11 -62.68
N THR A 15 5.05 51.93 -62.96
CA THR A 15 4.94 50.99 -64.08
C THR A 15 5.30 49.56 -63.61
N ALA A 16 4.83 48.56 -64.36
CA ALA A 16 5.05 47.14 -64.13
C ALA A 16 6.52 46.70 -64.27
N SER A 17 6.97 45.78 -63.40
CA SER A 17 8.08 44.86 -63.66
C SER A 17 7.81 43.56 -62.93
N VAL A 18 7.85 42.48 -63.69
CA VAL A 18 7.63 41.09 -63.28
C VAL A 18 8.72 40.68 -62.30
N ALA A 19 8.33 40.32 -61.07
CA ALA A 19 9.19 39.65 -60.10
C ALA A 19 8.58 38.29 -59.77
N VAL A 20 9.32 37.24 -60.10
CA VAL A 20 9.07 35.86 -59.69
C VAL A 20 9.22 35.77 -58.18
N CYS A 21 8.12 35.67 -57.45
CA CYS A 21 8.10 35.41 -56.01
C CYS A 21 7.86 33.92 -55.77
N ILE A 22 8.92 33.19 -55.40
CA ILE A 22 8.82 31.91 -54.69
C ILE A 22 8.38 32.25 -53.26
N ALA A 23 7.09 32.08 -52.97
CA ALA A 23 6.55 32.21 -51.62
C ALA A 23 6.73 30.88 -50.87
N TYR A 24 7.70 30.84 -49.96
CA TYR A 24 7.68 29.93 -48.82
C TYR A 24 6.67 30.48 -47.80
N ALA A 25 5.42 30.04 -47.91
CA ALA A 25 4.43 30.20 -46.85
C ALA A 25 4.40 28.89 -46.05
N SER A 26 5.04 28.91 -44.88
CA SER A 26 4.86 27.87 -43.86
C SER A 26 3.46 28.00 -43.27
N PRO A 27 2.60 26.98 -43.32
CA PRO A 27 1.35 27.01 -42.57
C PRO A 27 1.67 26.87 -41.08
N GLY A 28 1.46 27.96 -40.34
CA GLY A 28 1.33 27.90 -38.89
C GLY A 28 0.12 27.06 -38.54
N LEU A 29 0.36 25.84 -38.05
CA LEU A 29 -0.65 25.01 -37.42
C LEU A 29 -1.08 25.69 -36.12
N ALA A 30 -2.15 26.48 -36.18
CA ALA A 30 -3.01 26.67 -35.04
C ALA A 30 -3.54 25.28 -34.66
N GLN A 31 -3.07 24.74 -33.53
CA GLN A 31 -3.69 23.60 -32.86
C GLN A 31 -5.09 24.04 -32.40
N GLN A 32 -6.05 23.97 -33.32
CA GLN A 32 -7.44 23.74 -32.96
C GLN A 32 -7.49 22.32 -32.41
N SER A 33 -7.56 22.20 -31.08
CA SER A 33 -7.98 20.95 -30.44
C SER A 33 -9.27 20.49 -31.13
N PRO A 34 -9.34 19.25 -31.66
CA PRO A 34 -10.58 18.75 -32.21
C PRO A 34 -11.60 18.70 -31.08
N SER A 35 -12.68 19.46 -31.22
CA SER A 35 -13.89 19.25 -30.42
C SER A 35 -14.45 17.88 -30.82
N PHE A 36 -14.17 16.86 -30.01
CA PHE A 36 -14.79 15.55 -30.13
C PHE A 36 -16.31 15.70 -29.99
N GLY A 37 -17.05 15.33 -31.04
CA GLY A 37 -18.51 15.20 -30.96
C GLY A 37 -18.86 14.13 -29.94
N ALA A 38 -19.55 14.52 -28.87
CA ALA A 38 -19.92 13.64 -27.78
C ALA A 38 -21.04 12.67 -28.22
N THR A 39 -20.67 11.50 -28.72
CA THR A 39 -21.53 10.31 -28.59
C THR A 39 -21.28 9.75 -27.19
N SER A 40 -22.20 10.00 -26.26
CA SER A 40 -22.04 9.56 -24.88
C SER A 40 -22.14 8.03 -24.81
N LEU A 41 -20.99 7.35 -24.77
CA LEU A 41 -20.92 5.92 -24.40
C LEU A 41 -21.63 5.72 -23.05
N SER A 42 -22.30 4.59 -22.86
CA SER A 42 -22.91 4.29 -21.55
C SER A 42 -21.82 4.27 -20.47
N PRO A 43 -22.06 4.83 -19.26
CA PRO A 43 -21.06 4.93 -18.20
C PRO A 43 -20.34 3.60 -17.87
N SER A 44 -21.05 2.48 -17.94
CA SER A 44 -20.49 1.14 -17.73
C SER A 44 -19.49 0.71 -18.80
N ILE A 45 -19.79 0.96 -20.07
CA ILE A 45 -18.85 0.70 -21.18
C ILE A 45 -17.63 1.62 -21.06
N GLN A 46 -17.82 2.89 -20.66
CA GLN A 46 -16.69 3.80 -20.41
C GLN A 46 -15.78 3.26 -19.29
N MET A 47 -16.36 2.74 -18.20
CA MET A 47 -15.60 2.16 -17.09
C MET A 47 -14.70 1.01 -17.54
N LEU A 48 -15.18 0.13 -18.43
CA LEU A 48 -14.39 -0.97 -18.98
C LEU A 48 -13.35 -0.47 -19.99
N LEU A 49 -13.72 0.47 -20.86
CA LEU A 49 -12.82 1.03 -21.89
C LEU A 49 -11.65 1.82 -21.30
N VAL A 50 -11.86 2.57 -20.20
CA VAL A 50 -10.80 3.35 -19.54
C VAL A 50 -9.65 2.45 -19.03
N ARG A 51 -9.92 1.15 -18.82
CA ARG A 51 -8.91 0.17 -18.38
C ARG A 51 -8.13 -0.47 -19.53
N ILE A 52 -8.57 -0.30 -20.77
CA ILE A 52 -7.86 -0.81 -21.94
C ILE A 52 -6.71 0.15 -22.28
N GLN A 53 -5.48 -0.32 -22.10
CA GLN A 53 -4.28 0.40 -22.55
C GLN A 53 -3.76 -0.23 -23.85
N PRO A 54 -3.10 0.56 -24.72
CA PRO A 54 -2.42 0.01 -25.89
C PRO A 54 -1.41 -1.08 -25.48
N GLU A 55 -1.28 -2.12 -26.30
CA GLU A 55 -0.33 -3.22 -26.14
C GLU A 55 -0.58 -4.15 -24.92
N VAL A 56 -1.70 -4.00 -24.22
CA VAL A 56 -2.07 -4.90 -23.11
C VAL A 56 -2.71 -6.16 -23.66
N GLN A 57 -2.23 -7.33 -23.22
CA GLN A 57 -2.82 -8.63 -23.53
C GLN A 57 -4.15 -8.87 -22.81
N LEU A 58 -5.05 -9.63 -23.44
CA LEU A 58 -6.37 -9.97 -22.88
C LEU A 58 -6.28 -10.51 -21.44
N ALA A 59 -5.36 -11.43 -21.16
CA ALA A 59 -5.20 -12.03 -19.84
C ALA A 59 -4.91 -10.98 -18.75
N ARG A 60 -4.02 -10.02 -19.06
CA ARG A 60 -3.64 -8.95 -18.15
C ARG A 60 -4.76 -7.92 -17.95
N TYR A 61 -5.54 -7.66 -18.99
CA TYR A 61 -6.73 -6.81 -18.90
C TYR A 61 -7.78 -7.45 -17.97
N LEU A 62 -8.07 -8.74 -18.16
CA LEU A 62 -8.99 -9.47 -17.30
C LEU A 62 -8.49 -9.54 -15.85
N ASP A 63 -7.19 -9.76 -15.61
CA ASP A 63 -6.60 -9.73 -14.26
C ASP A 63 -6.84 -8.39 -13.54
N GLY A 64 -6.67 -7.27 -14.24
CA GLY A 64 -6.98 -5.94 -13.69
C GLY A 64 -8.44 -5.81 -13.29
N LEU A 65 -9.35 -6.35 -14.10
CA LEU A 65 -10.78 -6.34 -13.81
C LEU A 65 -11.17 -7.27 -12.66
N ARG A 66 -10.42 -8.33 -12.40
CA ARG A 66 -10.63 -9.17 -11.20
C ARG A 66 -10.36 -8.39 -9.93
N VAL A 67 -9.27 -7.62 -9.91
CA VAL A 67 -8.93 -6.75 -8.78
C VAL A 67 -9.98 -5.64 -8.62
N ASP A 68 -10.41 -5.03 -9.71
CA ASP A 68 -11.48 -4.01 -9.67
C ASP A 68 -12.79 -4.61 -9.14
N PHE A 69 -13.21 -5.80 -9.60
CA PHE A 69 -14.43 -6.44 -9.11
C PHE A 69 -14.35 -6.72 -7.61
N GLY A 70 -13.22 -7.25 -7.12
CA GLY A 70 -13.01 -7.49 -5.69
C GLY A 70 -13.00 -6.22 -4.82
N GLN A 71 -12.81 -5.03 -5.41
CA GLN A 71 -13.00 -3.76 -4.71
C GLN A 71 -14.45 -3.30 -4.70
N LEU A 72 -15.23 -3.68 -5.72
CA LEU A 72 -16.64 -3.33 -5.84
C LEU A 72 -17.53 -4.25 -5.00
N ASP A 73 -17.17 -5.52 -4.90
CA ASP A 73 -17.82 -6.53 -4.05
C ASP A 73 -17.41 -6.30 -2.59
N ALA A 74 -18.23 -5.52 -1.88
CA ALA A 74 -17.93 -5.01 -0.55
C ALA A 74 -17.99 -6.12 0.51
N ASN A 75 -18.92 -7.06 0.33
CA ASN A 75 -19.17 -8.14 1.27
C ASN A 75 -18.42 -9.45 0.90
N ALA A 76 -17.74 -9.47 -0.25
CA ALA A 76 -16.96 -10.58 -0.80
C ALA A 76 -17.79 -11.85 -1.06
N ASP A 77 -19.05 -11.69 -1.47
CA ASP A 77 -19.96 -12.80 -1.76
C ASP A 77 -19.96 -13.25 -3.24
N GLY A 78 -19.17 -12.58 -4.09
CA GLY A 78 -18.95 -12.93 -5.49
C GLY A 78 -19.98 -12.36 -6.47
N LYS A 79 -20.88 -11.48 -6.02
CA LYS A 79 -21.84 -10.74 -6.85
C LYS A 79 -21.83 -9.26 -6.43
N LEU A 80 -22.21 -8.38 -7.37
CA LEU A 80 -22.47 -6.98 -7.10
C LEU A 80 -23.97 -6.77 -6.99
N ASP A 81 -24.45 -6.35 -5.82
CA ASP A 81 -25.86 -6.05 -5.58
C ASP A 81 -26.07 -4.82 -4.66
N GLN A 82 -27.32 -4.63 -4.24
CA GLN A 82 -27.70 -3.50 -3.39
C GLN A 82 -27.00 -3.52 -2.02
N ALA A 83 -26.62 -4.69 -1.50
CA ALA A 83 -25.91 -4.79 -0.23
C ALA A 83 -24.50 -4.20 -0.31
N ASP A 84 -23.84 -4.30 -1.47
CA ASP A 84 -22.54 -3.66 -1.70
C ASP A 84 -22.65 -2.14 -1.74
N ILE A 85 -23.69 -1.62 -2.40
CA ILE A 85 -23.99 -0.19 -2.43
C ILE A 85 -24.18 0.34 -1.01
N GLU A 86 -24.98 -0.35 -0.21
CA GLU A 86 -25.26 0.04 1.18
C GLU A 86 -24.02 -0.04 2.07
N LEU A 87 -23.21 -1.09 1.91
CA LEU A 87 -21.99 -1.26 2.68
C LEU A 87 -20.93 -0.21 2.32
N HIS A 88 -20.72 0.07 1.04
CA HIS A 88 -19.84 1.15 0.59
C HIS A 88 -20.33 2.52 1.08
N ASP A 89 -21.64 2.82 1.01
CA ASP A 89 -22.19 4.08 1.54
C ASP A 89 -21.99 4.21 3.06
N ALA A 90 -22.19 3.11 3.79
CA ALA A 90 -21.97 3.08 5.24
C ALA A 90 -20.50 3.29 5.61
N MET A 91 -19.57 2.68 4.86
CA MET A 91 -18.13 2.86 5.06
C MET A 91 -17.69 4.28 4.70
N ASP A 92 -18.15 4.83 3.58
CA ASP A 92 -17.90 6.22 3.19
C ASP A 92 -18.43 7.20 4.24
N ALA A 93 -19.64 6.97 4.78
CA ALA A 93 -20.21 7.77 5.85
C ALA A 93 -19.40 7.67 7.15
N LEU A 94 -18.93 6.48 7.51
CA LEU A 94 -18.07 6.26 8.68
C LEU A 94 -16.73 6.99 8.53
N GLN A 95 -16.07 6.87 7.37
CA GLN A 95 -14.81 7.52 7.08
C GLN A 95 -14.95 9.04 7.09
N HIS A 96 -16.04 9.58 6.54
CA HIS A 96 -16.36 11.00 6.58
C HIS A 96 -16.56 11.51 8.01
N ARG A 97 -17.37 10.82 8.84
CA ARG A 97 -17.55 11.21 10.25
C ARG A 97 -16.25 11.15 11.04
N SER A 98 -15.42 10.14 10.77
CA SER A 98 -14.13 9.96 11.43
C SER A 98 -13.13 11.07 11.05
N SER A 99 -13.09 11.48 9.77
CA SER A 99 -12.22 12.56 9.32
C SER A 99 -12.65 13.92 9.88
N MET A 100 -13.97 14.18 9.96
CA MET A 100 -14.51 15.38 10.61
C MET A 100 -14.20 15.42 12.10
N ALA A 101 -14.41 14.30 12.82
CA ALA A 101 -14.06 14.21 14.23
C ALA A 101 -12.56 14.45 14.47
N SER A 102 -11.68 13.83 13.66
CA SER A 102 -10.24 14.06 13.74
C SER A 102 -9.84 15.51 13.44
N THR A 103 -10.60 16.20 12.59
CA THR A 103 -10.37 17.62 12.30
C THR A 103 -10.70 18.48 13.51
N LEU A 104 -11.80 18.19 14.22
CA LEU A 104 -12.18 18.92 15.43
C LEU A 104 -11.27 18.64 16.62
N MET A 105 -10.84 17.39 16.81
CA MET A 105 -9.88 17.02 17.87
C MET A 105 -8.57 17.82 17.83
N ARG A 106 -8.22 18.41 16.68
CA ARG A 106 -7.02 19.25 16.54
C ARG A 106 -7.21 20.65 17.12
N TYR A 107 -8.45 21.09 17.27
CA TYR A 107 -8.81 22.41 17.76
C TYR A 107 -9.32 22.39 19.20
N ASP A 108 -9.82 21.25 19.68
CA ASP A 108 -10.23 20.97 21.06
C ASP A 108 -8.99 20.93 21.99
N LEU A 109 -8.67 22.06 22.61
CA LEU A 109 -7.41 22.23 23.36
C LEU A 109 -7.51 21.71 24.79
N ASP A 110 -8.69 21.76 25.38
CA ASP A 110 -8.93 21.30 26.74
C ASP A 110 -9.53 19.89 26.81
N GLY A 111 -9.95 19.32 25.67
CA GLY A 111 -10.40 17.94 25.54
C GLY A 111 -11.82 17.71 26.04
N ASP A 112 -12.63 18.76 26.15
CA ASP A 112 -14.01 18.67 26.62
C ASP A 112 -15.00 18.19 25.53
N GLY A 113 -14.50 18.06 24.30
CA GLY A 113 -15.25 17.59 23.14
C GLY A 113 -16.10 18.66 22.45
N VAL A 114 -15.84 19.93 22.76
CA VAL A 114 -16.48 21.10 22.18
C VAL A 114 -15.39 22.05 21.68
N VAL A 115 -15.47 22.46 20.42
CA VAL A 115 -14.51 23.41 19.84
C VAL A 115 -15.10 24.81 19.83
N THR A 116 -14.40 25.76 20.43
CA THR A 116 -14.80 27.18 20.50
C THR A 116 -13.92 28.07 19.63
N GLU A 117 -14.41 29.25 19.23
CA GLU A 117 -13.62 30.23 18.46
C GLU A 117 -12.26 30.59 19.12
N PRO A 118 -12.17 30.84 20.44
CA PRO A 118 -10.90 31.12 21.09
C PRO A 118 -9.86 30.01 20.91
N GLU A 119 -10.29 28.75 20.96
CA GLU A 119 -9.39 27.60 20.81
C GLU A 119 -8.90 27.45 19.38
N VAL A 120 -9.79 27.58 18.39
CA VAL A 120 -9.41 27.59 16.97
C VAL A 120 -8.37 28.68 16.71
N ARG A 121 -8.61 29.90 17.23
CA ARG A 121 -7.70 31.03 17.10
C ARG A 121 -6.35 30.74 17.76
N ALA A 122 -6.34 30.16 18.96
CA ALA A 122 -5.12 29.80 19.69
C ALA A 122 -4.28 28.74 18.93
N VAL A 123 -4.92 27.68 18.42
CA VAL A 123 -4.25 26.64 17.64
C VAL A 123 -3.66 27.20 16.34
N MET A 124 -4.44 27.99 15.60
CA MET A 124 -3.98 28.57 14.33
C MET A 124 -2.84 29.58 14.54
N GLN A 125 -2.92 30.42 15.59
CA GLN A 125 -1.81 31.31 15.97
C GLN A 125 -0.55 30.53 16.33
N TYR A 126 -0.71 29.43 17.08
CA TYR A 126 0.40 28.53 17.39
C TYR A 126 1.02 27.98 16.10
N GLN A 127 0.23 27.43 15.18
CA GLN A 127 0.74 26.87 13.92
C GLN A 127 1.45 27.91 13.04
N LEU A 128 0.88 29.12 12.92
CA LEU A 128 1.39 30.19 12.06
C LEU A 128 2.57 30.97 12.67
N ARG A 129 2.97 30.68 13.91
CA ARG A 129 4.12 31.34 14.57
C ARG A 129 5.44 31.11 13.83
N GLY A 130 5.61 29.93 13.22
CA GLY A 130 6.83 29.56 12.49
C GLY A 130 7.04 30.42 11.24
N ASN A 131 5.95 30.84 10.60
CA ASN A 131 5.98 31.69 9.42
C ASN A 131 6.63 33.05 9.72
N LEU A 132 6.47 33.57 10.94
CA LEU A 132 7.07 34.83 11.37
C LEU A 132 8.58 34.74 11.68
N HIS A 133 9.11 33.53 11.87
CA HIS A 133 10.53 33.31 12.21
C HIS A 133 11.41 33.05 10.98
N GLY A 134 10.82 32.69 9.83
CA GLY A 134 11.52 32.51 8.55
C GLY A 134 11.73 33.80 7.75
N SER A 135 11.10 34.91 8.15
CA SER A 135 11.23 36.20 7.47
C SER A 135 12.37 37.02 8.06
N GLY A 136 13.57 36.88 7.49
CA GLY A 136 14.66 37.86 7.59
C GLY A 136 14.34 39.21 6.93
N ALA A 137 13.06 39.58 6.87
CA ALA A 137 12.54 40.66 6.05
C ALA A 137 12.13 41.88 6.91
N ASN A 138 12.36 43.04 6.32
CA ASN A 138 11.89 44.38 6.71
C ASN A 138 10.44 44.41 7.26
N GLU A 139 10.14 45.40 8.13
CA GLU A 139 8.87 45.49 8.88
C GLU A 139 7.61 45.42 8.01
N SER A 140 7.66 45.91 6.77
CA SER A 140 6.54 45.84 5.82
C SER A 140 6.19 44.40 5.41
N ALA A 141 7.19 43.53 5.25
CA ALA A 141 6.96 42.12 4.93
C ALA A 141 6.36 41.35 6.11
N LYS A 142 6.80 41.66 7.34
CA LYS A 142 6.21 41.10 8.57
C LYS A 142 4.76 41.54 8.76
N ALA A 143 4.45 42.81 8.52
CA ALA A 143 3.08 43.32 8.58
C ALA A 143 2.16 42.65 7.55
N GLN A 144 2.64 42.46 6.31
CA GLN A 144 1.88 41.74 5.27
C GLN A 144 1.63 40.27 5.64
N GLN A 145 2.64 39.62 6.24
CA GLN A 145 2.55 38.23 6.66
C GLN A 145 1.59 38.04 7.84
N LEU A 146 1.57 38.97 8.80
CA LEU A 146 0.57 39.01 9.86
C LEU A 146 -0.85 39.16 9.31
N LEU A 147 -1.06 40.05 8.33
CA LEU A 147 -2.36 40.23 7.69
C LEU A 147 -2.83 38.95 6.97
N ASN A 148 -1.92 38.24 6.31
CA ASN A 148 -2.23 36.95 5.68
C ASN A 148 -2.58 35.87 6.72
N ASN A 149 -1.85 35.83 7.84
CA ASN A 149 -2.17 34.93 8.95
C ASN A 149 -3.57 35.20 9.52
N TYR A 150 -3.94 36.48 9.71
CA TYR A 150 -5.28 36.86 10.16
C TYR A 150 -6.36 36.40 9.18
N ARG A 151 -6.19 36.64 7.87
CA ARG A 151 -7.14 36.16 6.84
C ARG A 151 -7.31 34.65 6.85
N GLN A 152 -6.23 33.90 7.08
CA GLN A 152 -6.27 32.44 7.15
C GLN A 152 -6.97 31.93 8.41
N ILE A 153 -6.80 32.61 9.54
CA ILE A 153 -7.56 32.34 10.77
C ILE A 153 -9.05 32.57 10.50
N ASP A 154 -9.41 33.73 9.94
CA ASP A 154 -10.81 34.09 9.67
C ASP A 154 -11.47 33.15 8.64
N SER A 155 -10.75 32.72 7.59
CA SER A 155 -11.27 31.75 6.62
C SER A 155 -11.54 30.38 7.27
N THR A 156 -10.69 29.98 8.21
CA THR A 156 -10.83 28.72 8.94
C THR A 156 -12.04 28.80 9.88
N LEU A 157 -12.19 29.90 10.61
CA LEU A 157 -13.37 30.17 11.43
C LEU A 157 -14.65 30.14 10.60
N GLN A 158 -14.66 30.74 9.42
CA GLN A 158 -15.82 30.68 8.51
C GLN A 158 -16.13 29.25 8.05
N SER A 159 -15.11 28.44 7.76
CA SER A 159 -15.32 27.04 7.36
C SER A 159 -15.87 26.17 8.48
N LEU A 160 -15.44 26.41 9.73
CA LEU A 160 -15.94 25.69 10.90
C LEU A 160 -17.33 26.19 11.34
N ALA A 161 -17.60 27.49 11.22
CA ALA A 161 -18.92 28.07 11.46
C ALA A 161 -19.99 27.56 10.48
N ALA A 162 -19.59 27.01 9.32
CA ALA A 162 -20.51 26.32 8.42
C ALA A 162 -20.93 24.93 8.93
N LEU A 163 -20.22 24.37 9.91
CA LEU A 163 -20.49 23.08 10.55
C LEU A 163 -21.28 23.23 11.86
N ASP A 164 -21.27 24.43 12.46
CA ASP A 164 -22.08 24.83 13.61
C ASP A 164 -23.55 24.93 13.18
N ALA A 165 -24.30 23.87 13.44
CA ALA A 165 -25.64 23.69 12.90
C ALA A 165 -26.68 24.48 13.70
N ASP A 166 -26.49 24.62 15.01
CA ASP A 166 -27.40 25.34 15.90
C ASP A 166 -27.00 26.81 16.13
N LYS A 167 -25.83 27.22 15.65
CA LYS A 167 -25.28 28.58 15.67
C LYS A 167 -25.04 29.10 17.08
N ASP A 168 -24.72 28.22 18.02
CA ASP A 168 -24.41 28.59 19.39
C ASP A 168 -22.95 29.08 19.58
N GLY A 169 -22.14 29.05 18.52
CA GLY A 169 -20.74 29.48 18.54
C GLY A 169 -19.79 28.42 19.08
N LYS A 170 -20.28 27.20 19.27
CA LYS A 170 -19.54 26.02 19.69
C LYS A 170 -19.73 24.93 18.65
N LEU A 171 -18.71 24.11 18.46
CA LEU A 171 -18.76 23.05 17.47
C LEU A 171 -18.54 21.70 18.14
N THR A 172 -19.60 20.93 18.26
CA THR A 172 -19.58 19.61 18.89
C THR A 172 -19.27 18.50 17.88
N TYR A 173 -18.77 17.36 18.36
CA TYR A 173 -18.61 16.16 17.52
C TYR A 173 -19.93 15.70 16.90
N ALA A 174 -21.05 15.89 17.60
CA ALA A 174 -22.37 15.52 17.11
C ALA A 174 -22.74 16.33 15.86
N GLU A 175 -22.45 17.62 15.84
CA GLU A 175 -22.71 18.51 14.71
C GLU A 175 -21.76 18.22 13.55
N ALA A 176 -20.48 18.02 13.84
CA ALA A 176 -19.48 17.59 12.85
C ALA A 176 -19.86 16.28 12.15
N SER A 177 -20.42 15.33 12.91
CA SER A 177 -20.85 14.03 12.39
C SER A 177 -22.08 14.12 11.49
N ARG A 178 -22.83 15.22 11.58
CA ARG A 178 -24.01 15.54 10.77
C ARG A 178 -23.69 16.49 9.62
N ALA A 179 -22.43 16.91 9.49
CA ALA A 179 -21.98 17.75 8.39
C ALA A 179 -22.42 17.15 7.05
N PRO A 180 -23.05 17.95 6.16
CA PRO A 180 -23.46 17.47 4.85
C PRO A 180 -22.24 16.95 4.10
N ARG A 181 -22.33 15.72 3.56
CA ARG A 181 -21.31 15.22 2.64
C ARG A 181 -21.23 16.19 1.46
N PRO A 182 -20.02 16.50 0.92
CA PRO A 182 -19.89 17.37 -0.23
C PRO A 182 -20.78 16.87 -1.36
N GLN A 183 -21.82 17.64 -1.67
CA GLN A 183 -22.87 17.22 -2.57
C GLN A 183 -22.29 17.17 -4.00
N GLN A 184 -22.34 15.99 -4.62
CA GLN A 184 -21.89 15.83 -5.99
C GLN A 184 -22.64 16.78 -6.92
N ARG A 185 -21.88 17.47 -7.78
CA ARG A 185 -22.45 18.25 -8.87
C ARG A 185 -23.17 17.27 -9.81
N ARG A 186 -24.48 17.42 -9.96
CA ARG A 186 -25.30 16.68 -10.94
C ARG A 186 -24.61 16.74 -12.32
N GLY A 187 -24.29 15.56 -12.88
CA GLY A 187 -23.72 15.42 -14.23
C GLY A 187 -22.23 15.10 -14.30
N VAL A 188 -21.52 14.95 -13.18
CA VAL A 188 -20.14 14.43 -13.16
C VAL A 188 -20.17 12.92 -12.86
N PRO A 189 -19.41 12.08 -13.59
CA PRO A 189 -19.30 10.65 -13.28
C PRO A 189 -18.90 10.46 -11.82
N ASP A 190 -19.71 9.68 -11.10
CA ASP A 190 -19.42 9.34 -9.72
C ASP A 190 -18.22 8.40 -9.66
N HIS A 191 -17.09 8.91 -9.18
CA HIS A 191 -15.85 8.14 -8.99
C HIS A 191 -15.80 7.41 -7.63
N THR A 192 -16.83 7.54 -6.78
CA THR A 192 -16.93 6.78 -5.54
C THR A 192 -17.15 5.30 -5.82
N LEU A 193 -16.87 4.46 -4.82
CA LEU A 193 -17.13 3.02 -4.93
C LEU A 193 -18.62 2.74 -5.14
N VAL A 194 -19.50 3.47 -4.45
CA VAL A 194 -20.96 3.43 -4.65
C VAL A 194 -21.33 3.70 -6.12
N GLY A 195 -20.81 4.80 -6.68
CA GLY A 195 -21.07 5.16 -8.07
C GLY A 195 -20.55 4.13 -9.07
N ARG A 196 -19.39 3.52 -8.80
CA ARG A 196 -18.82 2.47 -9.64
C ARG A 196 -19.61 1.15 -9.57
N VAL A 197 -20.11 0.76 -8.40
CA VAL A 197 -21.01 -0.40 -8.26
C VAL A 197 -22.30 -0.16 -9.05
N GLN A 198 -22.92 1.01 -8.88
CA GLN A 198 -24.12 1.37 -9.65
C GLN A 198 -23.88 1.36 -11.16
N GLN A 199 -22.74 1.88 -11.61
CA GLN A 199 -22.35 1.81 -13.02
C GLN A 199 -22.16 0.36 -13.48
N ALA A 200 -21.45 -0.47 -12.72
CA ALA A 200 -21.26 -1.88 -13.03
C ALA A 200 -22.59 -2.65 -13.10
N MET A 201 -23.52 -2.41 -12.17
CA MET A 201 -24.85 -3.03 -12.17
C MET A 201 -25.68 -2.70 -13.42
N THR A 202 -25.39 -1.60 -14.13
CA THR A 202 -26.07 -1.34 -15.42
C THR A 202 -25.75 -2.37 -16.52
N LEU A 203 -24.68 -3.15 -16.34
CA LEU A 203 -24.30 -4.28 -17.20
C LEU A 203 -25.15 -5.52 -16.94
N ALA A 204 -25.81 -5.62 -15.77
CA ALA A 204 -26.68 -6.74 -15.47
C ALA A 204 -27.85 -6.81 -16.48
N PRO A 205 -28.30 -8.02 -16.85
CA PRO A 205 -29.53 -8.21 -17.61
C PRO A 205 -30.70 -7.53 -16.89
N GLN A 206 -31.67 -6.96 -17.63
CA GLN A 206 -32.84 -6.28 -17.03
C GLN A 206 -33.68 -7.18 -16.10
N SER A 207 -33.50 -8.49 -16.16
CA SER A 207 -34.17 -9.49 -15.33
C SER A 207 -33.44 -9.83 -14.03
N LYS A 208 -32.25 -9.26 -13.78
CA LYS A 208 -31.42 -9.54 -12.61
C LYS A 208 -30.99 -8.26 -11.91
N ASP A 209 -31.19 -8.21 -10.60
CA ASP A 209 -30.76 -7.11 -9.74
C ASP A 209 -29.34 -7.32 -9.18
N SER A 210 -28.59 -8.27 -9.74
CA SER A 210 -27.21 -8.58 -9.34
C SER A 210 -26.36 -8.91 -10.56
N LEU A 211 -25.07 -8.61 -10.45
CA LEU A 211 -24.06 -8.95 -11.45
C LEU A 211 -23.01 -9.86 -10.84
N THR A 212 -22.94 -11.10 -11.30
CA THR A 212 -21.93 -12.04 -10.82
C THR A 212 -20.55 -11.74 -11.40
N PHE A 213 -19.49 -12.22 -10.72
CA PHE A 213 -18.12 -12.11 -11.20
C PHE A 213 -17.93 -12.66 -12.63
N GLU A 214 -18.56 -13.78 -12.95
CA GLU A 214 -18.43 -14.43 -14.26
C GLU A 214 -19.11 -13.61 -15.36
N GLU A 215 -20.28 -13.04 -15.08
CA GLU A 215 -20.99 -12.16 -16.00
C GLU A 215 -20.21 -10.87 -16.26
N TYR A 216 -19.60 -10.29 -15.22
CA TYR A 216 -18.76 -9.10 -15.33
C TYR A 216 -17.54 -9.33 -16.24
N LEU A 217 -16.82 -10.43 -16.06
CA LEU A 217 -15.66 -10.76 -16.89
C LEU A 217 -16.06 -11.13 -18.32
N ALA A 218 -17.16 -11.87 -18.51
CA ALA A 218 -17.63 -12.25 -19.84
C ALA A 218 -17.97 -11.01 -20.69
N VAL A 219 -18.58 -10.00 -20.08
CA VAL A 219 -18.85 -8.71 -20.72
C VAL A 219 -17.57 -8.00 -21.14
N ALA A 220 -16.58 -7.96 -20.24
CA ALA A 220 -15.33 -7.30 -20.52
C ALA A 220 -14.51 -8.00 -21.61
N GLU A 221 -14.49 -9.33 -21.62
CA GLU A 221 -13.84 -10.13 -22.65
C GLU A 221 -14.51 -9.90 -24.01
N ALA A 222 -15.85 -9.88 -24.07
CA ALA A 222 -16.59 -9.60 -25.29
C ALA A 222 -16.27 -8.21 -25.85
N LEU A 223 -16.15 -7.21 -24.99
CA LEU A 223 -15.74 -5.86 -25.38
C LEU A 223 -14.30 -5.84 -25.90
N TYR A 224 -13.39 -6.53 -25.23
CA TYR A 224 -11.99 -6.61 -25.63
C TYR A 224 -11.82 -7.26 -27.01
N ARG A 225 -12.45 -8.42 -27.23
CA ARG A 225 -12.42 -9.14 -28.53
C ARG A 225 -13.06 -8.37 -29.67
N ARG A 226 -13.92 -7.39 -29.36
CA ARG A 226 -14.50 -6.51 -30.38
C ARG A 226 -13.53 -5.43 -30.84
N ILE A 227 -12.57 -5.06 -29.99
CA ILE A 227 -11.54 -4.06 -30.28
C ILE A 227 -10.32 -4.74 -30.92
N ASP A 228 -9.95 -5.92 -30.46
CA ASP A 228 -8.93 -6.80 -31.05
C ASP A 228 -9.45 -7.40 -32.37
N THR A 229 -9.29 -6.65 -33.46
CA THR A 229 -9.83 -7.01 -34.78
C THR A 229 -8.99 -8.04 -35.50
N ASN A 230 -7.68 -8.08 -35.21
CA ASN A 230 -6.75 -9.02 -35.80
C ASN A 230 -6.66 -10.36 -35.03
N ASN A 231 -7.33 -10.47 -33.87
CA ASN A 231 -7.36 -11.62 -32.97
C ASN A 231 -5.96 -12.06 -32.53
N ASP A 232 -5.04 -11.12 -32.33
CA ASP A 232 -3.68 -11.41 -31.84
C ASP A 232 -3.58 -11.38 -30.30
N GLU A 233 -4.73 -11.30 -29.62
CA GLU A 233 -4.89 -11.23 -28.16
C GLU A 233 -4.27 -9.97 -27.54
N ARG A 234 -3.98 -8.95 -28.35
CA ARG A 234 -3.44 -7.64 -27.96
C ARG A 234 -4.22 -6.53 -28.66
N ILE A 235 -4.52 -5.46 -27.94
CA ILE A 235 -5.12 -4.28 -28.57
C ILE A 235 -4.00 -3.33 -28.96
N SER A 236 -3.75 -3.20 -30.26
CA SER A 236 -2.80 -2.23 -30.78
C SER A 236 -3.33 -0.79 -30.64
N GLN A 237 -2.42 0.19 -30.67
CA GLN A 237 -2.81 1.59 -30.65
C GLN A 237 -3.72 1.96 -31.83
N GLN A 238 -3.53 1.31 -32.98
CA GLN A 238 -4.32 1.54 -34.19
C GLN A 238 -5.74 0.98 -34.04
N GLU A 239 -5.90 -0.23 -33.49
CA GLU A 239 -7.22 -0.84 -33.23
C GLU A 239 -8.05 -0.04 -32.22
N LEU A 240 -7.41 0.51 -31.19
CA LEU A 240 -8.09 1.39 -30.24
C LEU A 240 -8.56 2.67 -30.95
N ILE A 241 -7.70 3.28 -31.77
CA ILE A 241 -8.05 4.47 -32.57
C ILE A 241 -9.19 4.16 -33.55
N ASP A 242 -9.18 3.00 -34.19
CA ASP A 242 -10.19 2.58 -35.15
C ASP A 242 -11.52 2.27 -34.46
N TYR A 243 -11.49 1.72 -33.23
CA TYR A 243 -12.67 1.60 -32.38
C TYR A 243 -13.26 2.97 -32.01
N TRP A 244 -12.42 3.97 -31.68
CA TRP A 244 -12.87 5.34 -31.41
C TRP A 244 -13.33 6.10 -32.66
N ARG A 245 -12.87 5.73 -33.87
CA ARG A 245 -13.17 6.42 -35.16
C ARG A 245 -14.20 5.71 -36.03
N GLY A 246 -14.52 4.45 -35.79
CA GLY A 246 -15.35 3.63 -36.67
C GLY A 246 -16.83 4.08 -36.73
N PRO A 247 -17.56 3.79 -37.83
CA PRO A 247 -18.99 4.13 -37.99
C PRO A 247 -19.92 3.21 -37.18
N SER A 248 -19.43 2.67 -36.06
CA SER A 248 -20.17 1.79 -35.17
C SER A 248 -20.22 2.35 -33.74
N ALA A 249 -20.73 3.58 -33.63
CA ALA A 249 -21.55 3.93 -32.49
C ALA A 249 -23.03 3.65 -32.84
N PRO A 250 -23.51 2.40 -32.86
CA PRO A 250 -24.94 2.21 -32.64
C PRO A 250 -25.25 2.84 -31.28
N ASP A 251 -26.42 3.45 -31.11
CA ASP A 251 -26.85 4.11 -29.88
C ASP A 251 -26.30 3.40 -28.64
N ALA A 252 -25.75 4.12 -27.66
CA ALA A 252 -25.22 3.51 -26.44
C ALA A 252 -26.22 2.53 -25.77
N ALA A 253 -27.52 2.77 -25.96
CA ALA A 253 -28.61 1.86 -25.61
C ALA A 253 -28.59 0.54 -26.41
N ALA A 254 -28.38 0.57 -27.72
CA ALA A 254 -28.24 -0.61 -28.56
C ALA A 254 -26.96 -1.42 -28.25
N GLN A 255 -25.88 -0.75 -27.83
CA GLN A 255 -24.65 -1.43 -27.38
C GLN A 255 -24.84 -2.15 -26.05
N ALA A 256 -25.42 -1.44 -25.06
CA ALA A 256 -25.77 -2.02 -23.78
C ALA A 256 -26.80 -3.16 -23.97
N GLN A 257 -27.74 -3.03 -24.90
CA GLN A 257 -28.71 -4.07 -25.21
C GLN A 257 -28.09 -5.27 -25.92
N ALA A 258 -27.21 -5.09 -26.90
CA ALA A 258 -26.52 -6.20 -27.57
C ALA A 258 -25.63 -7.00 -26.60
N LEU A 259 -25.00 -6.32 -25.65
CA LEU A 259 -24.19 -6.91 -24.59
C LEU A 259 -25.07 -7.66 -23.57
N LYS A 260 -26.24 -7.11 -23.21
CA LYS A 260 -27.26 -7.76 -22.39
C LYS A 260 -27.89 -8.98 -23.08
N ASP A 261 -28.13 -8.90 -24.39
CA ASP A 261 -28.65 -10.00 -25.19
C ASP A 261 -27.61 -11.12 -25.34
N MET A 262 -26.31 -10.79 -25.37
CA MET A 262 -25.22 -11.77 -25.25
C MET A 262 -25.20 -12.47 -23.89
N LEU A 263 -25.38 -11.73 -22.80
CA LEU A 263 -25.52 -12.30 -21.44
C LEU A 263 -26.75 -13.22 -21.32
N ALA A 264 -27.86 -12.89 -21.99
CA ALA A 264 -29.06 -13.71 -22.01
C ALA A 264 -28.95 -14.97 -22.88
N ARG A 265 -28.03 -14.97 -23.87
CA ARG A 265 -27.81 -16.07 -24.82
C ARG A 265 -26.57 -16.91 -24.52
N ALA A 266 -25.70 -16.48 -23.62
CA ALA A 266 -24.61 -17.30 -23.14
C ALA A 266 -25.22 -18.56 -22.49
N PRO A 267 -25.01 -19.78 -23.04
CA PRO A 267 -25.35 -20.98 -22.30
C PRO A 267 -24.61 -20.89 -20.98
N GLY A 268 -25.28 -21.16 -19.85
CA GLY A 268 -24.65 -21.17 -18.53
C GLY A 268 -23.35 -21.96 -18.64
N VAL A 269 -22.24 -21.23 -18.69
CA VAL A 269 -20.94 -21.81 -18.99
C VAL A 269 -20.50 -22.46 -17.69
N ALA A 270 -21.02 -23.66 -17.43
CA ALA A 270 -20.41 -24.63 -16.53
C ALA A 270 -19.13 -25.20 -17.16
N ALA A 271 -18.30 -24.34 -17.75
CA ALA A 271 -16.93 -24.64 -18.11
C ALA A 271 -16.06 -23.87 -17.11
N ALA A 272 -15.38 -24.64 -16.26
CA ALA A 272 -14.32 -24.22 -15.34
C ALA A 272 -13.97 -22.73 -15.42
N SER A 273 -14.52 -21.96 -14.47
CA SER A 273 -14.25 -20.55 -14.28
C SER A 273 -12.74 -20.27 -14.38
N PRO A 274 -12.29 -19.14 -14.95
CA PRO A 274 -10.90 -18.68 -14.83
C PRO A 274 -10.42 -18.48 -13.38
N TYR A 275 -11.30 -18.62 -12.37
CA TYR A 275 -10.90 -18.91 -10.98
C TYR A 275 -10.05 -20.19 -10.85
N ASP A 276 -10.16 -21.16 -11.76
CA ASP A 276 -9.32 -22.36 -11.82
C ASP A 276 -7.90 -22.10 -12.32
N GLN A 277 -7.67 -21.01 -13.07
CA GLN A 277 -6.31 -20.63 -13.49
C GLN A 277 -5.57 -19.85 -12.39
N SER A 278 -6.27 -19.08 -11.54
CA SER A 278 -5.67 -18.52 -10.30
C SER A 278 -5.44 -19.58 -9.22
N ARG A 279 -6.22 -20.67 -9.22
CA ARG A 279 -6.00 -21.87 -8.37
C ARG A 279 -4.75 -22.67 -8.71
N SER A 280 -4.20 -22.54 -9.91
CA SER A 280 -2.90 -23.13 -10.23
C SER A 280 -1.82 -22.44 -9.37
N GLY A 281 -1.42 -23.11 -8.28
CA GLY A 281 -0.44 -22.62 -7.30
C GLY A 281 -0.97 -22.32 -5.89
N CYS A 282 -2.29 -22.26 -5.67
CA CYS A 282 -2.90 -22.09 -4.34
C CYS A 282 -3.39 -23.41 -3.70
N SER A 283 -3.14 -24.53 -4.37
CA SER A 283 -3.46 -25.85 -3.84
C SER A 283 -2.58 -26.18 -2.64
N MET A 284 -3.21 -26.47 -1.51
CA MET A 284 -2.54 -27.01 -0.34
C MET A 284 -2.66 -28.53 -0.31
N PRO A 285 -1.65 -29.24 0.17
CA PRO A 285 -1.77 -30.68 0.34
C PRO A 285 -2.89 -31.04 1.32
N ALA A 286 -3.72 -32.03 1.00
CA ALA A 286 -4.84 -32.38 1.86
C ALA A 286 -4.38 -32.91 3.24
N PRO A 287 -4.98 -32.45 4.35
CA PRO A 287 -4.78 -33.05 5.67
C PRO A 287 -5.51 -34.39 5.82
N SER A 288 -5.02 -35.25 6.71
CA SER A 288 -5.78 -36.42 7.15
C SER A 288 -7.07 -36.01 7.87
N ALA A 289 -8.09 -36.87 7.84
CA ALA A 289 -9.38 -36.61 8.48
C ALA A 289 -9.28 -36.33 10.00
N LYS A 290 -8.24 -36.86 10.66
CA LYS A 290 -8.00 -36.69 12.10
C LYS A 290 -7.13 -35.47 12.43
N ALA A 291 -6.52 -34.82 11.43
CA ALA A 291 -5.62 -33.71 11.67
C ALA A 291 -6.37 -32.48 12.17
N LYS A 292 -5.84 -31.86 13.23
CA LYS A 292 -6.29 -30.56 13.72
C LYS A 292 -5.58 -29.46 12.94
N ILE A 293 -6.36 -28.63 12.25
CA ILE A 293 -5.84 -27.55 11.41
C ILE A 293 -5.62 -26.31 12.29
N VAL A 294 -4.40 -25.77 12.28
CA VAL A 294 -4.00 -24.58 13.03
C VAL A 294 -3.52 -23.53 12.04
N LEU A 295 -4.13 -22.35 12.05
CA LEU A 295 -3.75 -21.20 11.24
C LEU A 295 -3.02 -20.19 12.12
N LEU A 296 -1.74 -19.97 11.84
CA LEU A 296 -0.86 -19.02 12.51
C LEU A 296 -0.58 -17.86 11.57
N SER A 297 -0.66 -16.63 12.08
CA SER A 297 -0.25 -15.46 11.33
C SER A 297 0.44 -14.38 12.15
N THR A 298 1.41 -13.70 11.56
CA THR A 298 2.14 -12.61 12.21
C THR A 298 2.75 -11.68 11.19
N TYR A 299 3.04 -10.43 11.57
CA TYR A 299 3.76 -9.52 10.69
C TYR A 299 5.23 -9.96 10.60
N GLU A 300 5.88 -10.07 11.75
CA GLU A 300 7.28 -10.49 11.86
C GLU A 300 7.57 -11.14 13.22
N THR A 301 8.78 -11.66 13.40
CA THR A 301 9.23 -12.16 14.70
C THR A 301 10.21 -11.19 15.34
N GLU A 302 10.32 -11.26 16.67
CA GLU A 302 11.17 -10.37 17.48
C GLU A 302 12.67 -10.63 17.29
N ALA A 303 13.08 -11.62 16.47
CA ALA A 303 14.47 -12.01 16.29
C ALA A 303 14.85 -12.13 14.82
N LEU A 304 16.08 -11.76 14.47
CA LEU A 304 16.64 -11.87 13.13
C LEU A 304 17.26 -13.27 12.90
N SER A 305 17.22 -13.74 11.66
CA SER A 305 17.92 -14.98 11.26
C SER A 305 19.36 -14.70 10.88
N SER A 306 20.30 -15.56 11.28
CA SER A 306 21.68 -15.57 10.75
C SER A 306 21.80 -16.14 9.33
N VAL A 307 20.69 -16.64 8.77
CA VAL A 307 20.58 -17.28 7.45
C VAL A 307 19.59 -16.51 6.59
N THR A 308 19.97 -16.27 5.34
CA THR A 308 19.08 -15.72 4.31
C THR A 308 18.41 -16.82 3.49
N ILE A 309 17.30 -16.48 2.85
CA ILE A 309 16.58 -17.32 1.88
C ILE A 309 16.60 -16.58 0.54
N GLY A 310 17.29 -17.15 -0.45
CA GLY A 310 17.30 -16.68 -1.83
C GLY A 310 18.17 -15.46 -2.16
N SER A 311 18.31 -14.47 -1.27
CA SER A 311 19.10 -13.24 -1.55
C SER A 311 19.80 -12.67 -0.32
N GLN A 312 21.05 -12.20 -0.46
CA GLN A 312 21.76 -11.50 0.62
C GLN A 312 21.10 -10.17 1.03
N ASP A 313 20.25 -9.59 0.17
CA ASP A 313 19.58 -8.30 0.41
C ASP A 313 18.15 -8.44 0.97
N ALA A 314 17.67 -9.66 1.22
CA ALA A 314 16.39 -9.89 1.87
C ALA A 314 16.57 -9.97 3.39
N VAL A 315 15.68 -9.36 4.17
CA VAL A 315 15.63 -9.55 5.63
C VAL A 315 14.83 -10.81 5.94
N VAL A 316 15.44 -11.75 6.65
CA VAL A 316 14.78 -12.96 7.14
C VAL A 316 14.78 -12.92 8.66
N HIS A 317 13.61 -13.08 9.27
CA HIS A 317 13.49 -13.20 10.72
C HIS A 317 13.41 -14.66 11.15
N ALA A 318 13.59 -14.91 12.44
CA ALA A 318 13.57 -16.23 13.05
C ALA A 318 12.53 -16.29 14.17
N GLY A 319 11.67 -17.30 14.14
CA GLY A 319 10.64 -17.53 15.16
C GLY A 319 10.58 -18.99 15.59
N ARG A 320 9.94 -19.27 16.72
CA ARG A 320 9.78 -20.63 17.25
C ARG A 320 8.35 -21.13 17.11
N ILE A 321 8.19 -22.40 16.76
CA ILE A 321 6.91 -23.11 16.89
C ILE A 321 7.14 -24.32 17.79
N VAL A 322 6.55 -24.29 18.99
CA VAL A 322 6.63 -25.36 19.97
C VAL A 322 5.42 -26.26 19.81
N VAL A 323 5.66 -27.50 19.45
CA VAL A 323 4.62 -28.53 19.32
C VAL A 323 4.39 -29.16 20.68
N GLU A 324 3.23 -28.91 21.26
CA GLU A 324 2.82 -29.44 22.55
C GLU A 324 2.61 -30.95 22.46
N LYS A 325 2.67 -31.66 23.58
CA LYS A 325 2.36 -33.10 23.63
C LYS A 325 0.86 -33.34 23.39
N GLY A 326 0.53 -34.48 22.80
CA GLY A 326 -0.86 -34.92 22.57
C GLY A 326 -0.95 -35.95 21.45
N ASP A 327 -2.15 -36.51 21.27
CA ASP A 327 -2.34 -37.68 20.39
C ASP A 327 -2.93 -37.32 19.02
N GLU A 328 -3.48 -36.12 18.88
CA GLU A 328 -4.06 -35.65 17.60
C GLU A 328 -2.95 -35.19 16.64
N PRO A 329 -2.98 -35.60 15.35
CA PRO A 329 -2.07 -35.08 14.34
C PRO A 329 -2.37 -33.61 14.05
N LEU A 330 -1.35 -32.83 13.69
CA LEU A 330 -1.44 -31.39 13.47
C LEU A 330 -1.14 -31.03 12.02
N TYR A 331 -1.99 -30.16 11.45
CA TYR A 331 -1.76 -29.54 10.16
C TYR A 331 -1.63 -28.03 10.37
N VAL A 332 -0.43 -27.49 10.18
CA VAL A 332 -0.11 -26.09 10.51
C VAL A 332 -0.05 -25.28 9.23
N VAL A 333 -0.79 -24.18 9.16
CA VAL A 333 -0.66 -23.16 8.11
C VAL A 333 -0.05 -21.93 8.75
N ALA A 334 1.12 -21.51 8.30
CA ALA A 334 1.81 -20.32 8.78
C ALA A 334 1.89 -19.28 7.66
N SER A 335 1.22 -18.14 7.83
CA SER A 335 1.25 -17.02 6.87
C SER A 335 1.79 -15.75 7.53
N THR A 336 2.88 -15.20 6.99
CA THR A 336 3.53 -14.01 7.57
C THR A 336 3.64 -12.84 6.60
N TYR A 337 3.85 -11.63 7.10
CA TYR A 337 4.22 -10.51 6.22
C TYR A 337 5.68 -10.67 5.76
N SER A 338 6.61 -10.61 6.72
CA SER A 338 8.05 -10.70 6.49
C SER A 338 8.50 -12.12 6.15
N ALA A 339 9.70 -12.25 5.56
CA ALA A 339 10.34 -13.53 5.28
C ALA A 339 10.82 -14.20 6.57
N MET A 340 10.57 -15.51 6.74
CA MET A 340 10.69 -16.18 8.04
C MET A 340 11.39 -17.54 7.95
N VAL A 341 12.21 -17.85 8.96
CA VAL A 341 12.58 -19.21 9.32
C VAL A 341 11.92 -19.60 10.64
N TRP A 342 11.07 -20.63 10.63
CA TRP A 342 10.44 -21.16 11.84
C TRP A 342 11.21 -22.37 12.39
N GLN A 343 11.61 -22.32 13.65
CA GLN A 343 12.28 -23.41 14.36
C GLN A 343 11.24 -24.26 15.10
N PHE A 344 10.99 -25.47 14.58
CA PHE A 344 10.07 -26.42 15.20
C PHE A 344 10.77 -27.22 16.30
N SER A 345 10.08 -27.40 17.43
CA SER A 345 10.57 -28.17 18.57
C SER A 345 9.42 -28.82 19.34
N GLY A 346 9.72 -29.69 20.30
CA GLY A 346 8.70 -30.42 21.07
C GLY A 346 8.27 -31.70 20.38
N ALA A 347 6.97 -32.01 20.42
CA ALA A 347 6.36 -33.23 19.88
C ALA A 347 6.15 -33.16 18.35
N VAL A 348 7.22 -32.88 17.60
CA VAL A 348 7.19 -32.62 16.14
C VAL A 348 6.73 -33.83 15.32
N GLU A 349 6.77 -35.03 15.88
CA GLU A 349 6.19 -36.25 15.30
C GLU A 349 4.69 -36.12 15.02
N ARG A 350 3.98 -35.31 15.81
CA ARG A 350 2.54 -35.02 15.64
C ARG A 350 2.24 -34.19 14.40
N VAL A 351 3.23 -33.44 13.91
CA VAL A 351 3.05 -32.58 12.73
C VAL A 351 2.93 -33.48 11.51
N GLU A 352 1.77 -33.48 10.89
CA GLU A 352 1.51 -34.18 9.63
C GLU A 352 2.02 -33.35 8.45
N ARG A 353 1.70 -32.05 8.46
CA ARG A 353 2.17 -31.10 7.45
C ARG A 353 2.26 -29.68 8.00
N VAL A 354 3.20 -28.92 7.45
CA VAL A 354 3.26 -27.47 7.58
C VAL A 354 3.17 -26.85 6.19
N VAL A 355 2.22 -25.93 6.00
CA VAL A 355 2.14 -25.08 4.82
C VAL A 355 2.60 -23.68 5.20
N MET A 356 3.59 -23.16 4.48
CA MET A 356 4.22 -21.88 4.81
C MET A 356 4.07 -20.87 3.69
N SER A 357 3.80 -19.62 4.06
CA SER A 357 3.72 -18.46 3.16
C SER A 357 4.24 -17.20 3.83
N SER A 358 4.73 -16.26 3.01
CA SER A 358 5.07 -14.89 3.39
C SER A 358 4.66 -13.93 2.28
N LEU A 359 4.28 -12.70 2.63
CA LEU A 359 3.98 -11.68 1.61
C LEU A 359 5.24 -11.15 0.93
N ILE A 360 6.34 -11.03 1.66
CA ILE A 360 7.65 -10.68 1.11
C ILE A 360 8.20 -11.86 0.30
N THR A 361 8.55 -11.59 -0.96
CA THR A 361 9.06 -12.57 -1.94
C THR A 361 10.44 -12.21 -2.50
N GLY A 362 10.98 -11.04 -2.12
CA GLY A 362 12.29 -10.53 -2.54
C GLY A 362 12.81 -9.40 -1.64
N PRO A 363 13.95 -8.78 -2.00
CA PRO A 363 14.49 -7.62 -1.27
C PRO A 363 13.49 -6.46 -1.26
N ASN A 364 13.08 -6.02 -0.07
CA ASN A 364 12.24 -4.84 0.18
C ASN A 364 10.86 -4.81 -0.54
N ALA A 365 10.39 -5.93 -1.11
CA ALA A 365 9.12 -5.98 -1.84
C ALA A 365 8.44 -7.36 -1.79
N GLY A 366 7.11 -7.34 -1.89
CA GLY A 366 6.27 -8.52 -2.11
C GLY A 366 5.69 -8.52 -3.52
N ASP A 367 5.71 -9.69 -4.16
CA ASP A 367 4.96 -9.98 -5.38
C ASP A 367 4.03 -11.15 -5.11
N GLY A 368 2.72 -10.89 -5.22
CA GLY A 368 1.64 -11.84 -4.97
C GLY A 368 1.70 -13.12 -5.80
N ASN A 369 2.39 -13.09 -6.94
CA ASN A 369 2.54 -14.23 -7.86
C ASN A 369 3.87 -14.98 -7.70
N SER A 370 4.75 -14.48 -6.83
CA SER A 370 6.05 -15.09 -6.58
C SER A 370 6.00 -16.07 -5.42
N VAL A 371 6.97 -17.00 -5.43
CA VAL A 371 7.20 -17.94 -4.32
C VAL A 371 7.60 -17.16 -3.06
N PRO A 372 6.94 -17.40 -1.90
CA PRO A 372 7.26 -16.77 -0.62
C PRO A 372 8.69 -17.09 -0.16
N LEU A 373 9.30 -16.21 0.63
CA LEU A 373 10.60 -16.44 1.27
C LEU A 373 10.39 -17.00 2.68
N VAL A 374 10.25 -18.32 2.77
CA VAL A 374 9.96 -19.01 4.03
C VAL A 374 10.79 -20.28 4.15
N GLY A 375 11.09 -20.66 5.38
CA GLY A 375 11.75 -21.91 5.70
C GLY A 375 11.44 -22.39 7.10
N ALA A 376 11.86 -23.62 7.37
CA ALA A 376 11.75 -24.22 8.68
C ALA A 376 12.94 -25.11 9.01
N THR A 377 13.17 -25.29 10.30
CA THR A 377 14.11 -26.28 10.87
C THR A 377 13.36 -27.17 11.85
N GLY A 378 13.90 -28.35 12.16
CA GLY A 378 13.30 -29.28 13.13
C GLY A 378 12.19 -30.19 12.56
N LEU A 379 11.92 -30.09 11.25
CA LEU A 379 11.01 -30.98 10.54
C LEU A 379 11.67 -31.51 9.26
N PRO A 380 11.35 -32.75 8.86
CA PRO A 380 11.80 -33.30 7.58
C PRO A 380 11.08 -32.63 6.40
N SER A 381 11.72 -32.62 5.23
CA SER A 381 11.25 -31.87 4.06
C SER A 381 9.92 -32.36 3.49
N ASP A 382 9.59 -33.63 3.65
CA ASP A 382 8.33 -34.23 3.21
C ASP A 382 7.11 -33.73 4.00
N LYS A 383 7.33 -33.25 5.22
CA LYS A 383 6.30 -32.62 6.06
C LYS A 383 6.10 -31.13 5.76
N ILE A 384 6.96 -30.50 4.96
CA ILE A 384 6.91 -29.06 4.67
C ILE A 384 6.42 -28.84 3.25
N ALA A 385 5.46 -27.93 3.09
CA ALA A 385 4.97 -27.48 1.81
C ALA A 385 5.02 -25.95 1.74
N PHE A 386 5.42 -25.43 0.58
CA PHE A 386 5.44 -24.01 0.31
C PHE A 386 4.32 -23.68 -0.66
N ILE A 387 3.58 -22.60 -0.38
CA ILE A 387 2.58 -22.14 -1.33
C ILE A 387 3.29 -21.56 -2.55
N ALA A 388 2.81 -21.85 -3.77
CA ALA A 388 3.50 -21.42 -4.97
C ALA A 388 3.36 -19.91 -5.24
N LYS A 389 2.30 -19.29 -4.72
CA LYS A 389 2.02 -17.85 -4.82
C LYS A 389 1.75 -17.27 -3.43
N SER A 390 2.44 -16.21 -3.06
CA SER A 390 2.27 -15.55 -1.75
C SER A 390 0.85 -15.00 -1.52
N SER A 391 0.13 -14.63 -2.59
CA SER A 391 -1.23 -14.08 -2.53
C SER A 391 -2.32 -15.09 -2.15
N CYS A 392 -2.03 -16.39 -2.13
CA CYS A 392 -3.04 -17.42 -1.85
C CYS A 392 -3.56 -17.39 -0.41
N VAL A 393 -2.71 -17.01 0.55
CA VAL A 393 -3.10 -16.88 1.96
C VAL A 393 -2.47 -15.61 2.50
N ASN A 394 -3.27 -14.55 2.57
CA ASN A 394 -2.84 -13.28 3.13
C ASN A 394 -2.52 -13.42 4.62
N TYR A 395 -1.51 -12.68 5.07
CA TYR A 395 -1.20 -12.57 6.49
C TYR A 395 -2.23 -11.66 7.20
N PHE A 396 -2.31 -11.79 8.52
CA PHE A 396 -3.08 -10.94 9.41
C PHE A 396 -2.40 -10.86 10.78
N SER A 397 -2.41 -9.69 11.42
CA SER A 397 -1.76 -9.45 12.72
C SER A 397 -2.73 -9.39 13.90
N GLU A 398 -4.03 -9.33 13.63
CA GLU A 398 -5.10 -9.36 14.63
C GLU A 398 -6.13 -10.42 14.25
N ALA A 399 -6.70 -11.08 15.26
CA ALA A 399 -7.80 -12.00 15.11
C ALA A 399 -8.75 -11.77 16.30
N PRO A 400 -10.04 -11.50 16.05
CA PRO A 400 -10.69 -11.45 14.73
C PRO A 400 -10.40 -10.14 13.95
N SER A 401 -10.28 -10.23 12.63
CA SER A 401 -10.23 -9.11 11.67
C SER A 401 -10.79 -9.52 10.29
N GLY A 402 -11.04 -8.56 9.40
CA GLY A 402 -11.48 -8.85 8.03
C GLY A 402 -10.44 -9.69 7.27
N GLU A 403 -9.15 -9.41 7.47
CA GLU A 403 -8.03 -10.18 6.94
C GLU A 403 -8.01 -11.61 7.50
N SER A 404 -8.26 -11.80 8.81
CA SER A 404 -8.28 -13.14 9.41
C SER A 404 -9.45 -13.98 8.87
N VAL A 405 -10.59 -13.35 8.58
CA VAL A 405 -11.74 -14.01 7.96
C VAL A 405 -11.41 -14.44 6.52
N ARG A 406 -10.79 -13.56 5.72
CA ARG A 406 -10.35 -13.88 4.35
C ARG A 406 -9.32 -15.01 4.32
N ALA A 407 -8.33 -14.97 5.22
CA ALA A 407 -7.32 -16.03 5.32
C ALA A 407 -7.94 -17.38 5.74
N THR A 408 -8.87 -17.36 6.72
CA THR A 408 -9.61 -18.55 7.15
C THR A 408 -10.46 -19.12 6.01
N ALA A 409 -11.13 -18.26 5.24
CA ALA A 409 -11.90 -18.66 4.07
C ALA A 409 -11.02 -19.29 2.98
N ALA A 410 -9.83 -18.73 2.72
CA ALA A 410 -8.88 -19.30 1.76
C ALA A 410 -8.39 -20.70 2.19
N VAL A 411 -8.07 -20.89 3.47
CA VAL A 411 -7.71 -22.21 4.00
C VAL A 411 -8.88 -23.19 3.89
N ARG A 412 -10.10 -22.76 4.27
CA ARG A 412 -11.30 -23.57 4.15
C ARG A 412 -11.61 -23.96 2.70
N GLN A 413 -11.43 -23.04 1.77
CA GLN A 413 -11.65 -23.28 0.34
C GLN A 413 -10.62 -24.26 -0.24
N SER A 414 -9.36 -24.19 0.21
CA SER A 414 -8.28 -25.07 -0.26
C SER A 414 -8.37 -26.48 0.37
N LEU A 415 -8.71 -26.58 1.66
CA LEU A 415 -8.70 -27.84 2.41
C LEU A 415 -10.07 -28.51 2.56
N GLY A 416 -11.17 -27.81 2.24
CA GLY A 416 -12.54 -28.25 2.52
C GLY A 416 -12.88 -28.32 4.02
N ARG A 417 -12.00 -27.82 4.89
CA ARG A 417 -12.11 -27.89 6.35
C ARG A 417 -11.67 -26.56 6.97
N GLU A 418 -12.42 -26.09 7.95
CA GLU A 418 -12.08 -24.85 8.68
C GLU A 418 -10.95 -25.09 9.69
N PRO A 419 -10.03 -24.12 9.90
CA PRO A 419 -9.07 -24.17 10.99
C PRO A 419 -9.77 -24.29 12.35
N ALA A 420 -9.31 -25.22 13.18
CA ALA A 420 -9.80 -25.36 14.55
C ALA A 420 -9.25 -24.27 15.48
N VAL A 421 -8.11 -23.68 15.12
CA VAL A 421 -7.41 -22.66 15.90
C VAL A 421 -6.87 -21.62 14.92
N VAL A 422 -7.23 -20.35 15.14
CA VAL A 422 -6.74 -19.20 14.37
C VAL A 422 -6.09 -18.24 15.34
N VAL A 423 -4.80 -17.98 15.15
CA VAL A 423 -3.99 -17.21 16.10
C VAL A 423 -3.15 -16.22 15.33
N SER A 424 -3.11 -14.99 15.83
CA SER A 424 -2.20 -13.99 15.34
C SER A 424 -1.68 -13.07 16.42
N ALA A 425 -0.56 -12.43 16.11
CA ALA A 425 -0.06 -11.26 16.81
C ALA A 425 0.86 -10.48 15.88
N TYR A 426 0.99 -9.18 16.10
CA TYR A 426 1.82 -8.32 15.26
C TYR A 426 3.29 -8.76 15.26
N SER A 427 3.91 -8.89 16.43
CA SER A 427 5.27 -9.42 16.58
C SER A 427 5.32 -10.52 17.64
N VAL A 428 6.06 -11.60 17.36
CA VAL A 428 6.15 -12.77 18.25
C VAL A 428 7.58 -13.30 18.37
N SER A 429 7.89 -13.88 19.53
CA SER A 429 9.03 -14.79 19.68
C SER A 429 8.68 -16.20 19.21
N GLY A 430 7.41 -16.60 19.34
CA GLY A 430 6.96 -17.89 18.88
C GLY A 430 5.50 -18.22 19.19
N PHE A 431 5.06 -19.39 18.73
CA PHE A 431 3.75 -19.95 18.98
C PHE A 431 3.86 -21.32 19.63
N SER A 432 2.88 -21.69 20.47
CA SER A 432 2.65 -23.08 20.87
C SER A 432 1.43 -23.64 20.14
N VAL A 433 1.56 -24.87 19.63
CA VAL A 433 0.48 -25.55 18.90
C VAL A 433 0.15 -26.90 19.56
N PRO A 434 -1.15 -27.28 19.67
CA PRO A 434 -2.32 -26.60 19.11
C PRO A 434 -2.97 -25.54 20.02
N SER A 435 -2.46 -25.27 21.23
CA SER A 435 -3.11 -24.31 22.15
C SER A 435 -3.29 -22.91 21.59
N GLY A 436 -2.42 -22.51 20.65
CA GLY A 436 -2.42 -21.17 20.10
C GLY A 436 -1.79 -20.13 21.02
N LYS A 437 -1.06 -20.56 22.06
CA LYS A 437 -0.37 -19.65 22.97
C LYS A 437 0.67 -18.85 22.19
N VAL A 438 0.61 -17.52 22.31
CA VAL A 438 1.58 -16.60 21.73
C VAL A 438 2.67 -16.30 22.76
N GLU A 439 3.93 -16.45 22.35
CA GLU A 439 5.09 -16.00 23.12
C GLU A 439 5.64 -14.72 22.48
N ALA A 440 5.75 -13.65 23.27
CA ALA A 440 6.43 -12.42 22.86
C ALA A 440 7.22 -11.87 24.05
N ILE A 441 8.46 -11.46 23.80
CA ILE A 441 9.35 -10.82 24.78
C ILE A 441 8.75 -9.47 25.19
N GLY A 442 8.14 -8.74 24.25
CA GLY A 442 7.46 -7.47 24.51
C GLY A 442 6.18 -7.57 25.35
N ASN A 443 5.61 -8.78 25.52
CA ASN A 443 4.38 -9.00 26.29
C ASN A 443 4.61 -9.18 27.80
N ASN A 444 5.85 -9.08 28.30
CA ASN A 444 6.12 -8.98 29.73
C ASN A 444 5.78 -7.55 30.24
N ARG A 445 4.50 -7.18 30.08
CA ARG A 445 3.89 -5.87 30.37
C ARG A 445 3.59 -5.64 31.86
N ASP A 446 4.27 -6.33 32.76
CA ASP A 446 4.40 -5.90 34.17
C ASP A 446 5.30 -4.66 34.34
N ARG A 447 5.61 -3.96 33.23
CA ARG A 447 6.50 -2.80 33.17
C ARG A 447 5.87 -1.63 32.41
N ARG A 448 4.65 -1.22 32.79
CA ARG A 448 4.08 0.04 32.27
C ARG A 448 4.82 1.23 32.88
N LEU A 449 5.68 1.87 32.10
CA LEU A 449 6.18 3.22 32.35
C LEU A 449 5.13 4.21 31.84
N ILE A 450 4.56 5.04 32.73
CA ILE A 450 3.66 6.12 32.32
C ILE A 450 4.51 7.39 32.21
N ILE A 451 4.72 7.86 30.98
CA ILE A 451 5.35 9.16 30.72
C ILE A 451 4.22 10.18 30.59
N GLN A 452 4.00 10.95 31.65
CA GLN A 452 3.02 12.02 31.66
C GLN A 452 3.76 13.36 31.56
N LYS A 453 3.51 14.11 30.48
CA LYS A 453 4.08 15.44 30.28
C LYS A 453 2.98 16.49 30.47
N SER A 454 3.04 17.20 31.58
CA SER A 454 2.15 18.34 31.86
C SER A 454 3.00 19.57 32.22
N ALA A 455 2.65 20.72 31.63
CA ALA A 455 3.19 22.04 31.97
C ALA A 455 4.74 22.13 32.09
N GLY A 456 5.48 21.51 31.18
CA GLY A 456 6.94 21.60 31.13
C GLY A 456 7.70 20.75 32.15
N THR A 457 7.00 19.95 32.96
CA THR A 457 7.61 18.99 33.89
C THR A 457 7.42 17.58 33.34
N LEU A 458 8.51 16.84 33.17
CA LEU A 458 8.47 15.42 32.82
C LEU A 458 8.36 14.61 34.11
N ARG A 459 7.20 14.01 34.36
CA ARG A 459 7.01 13.09 35.50
C ARG A 459 7.03 11.67 34.97
N ILE A 460 8.01 10.90 35.42
CA ILE A 460 8.17 9.49 35.08
C ILE A 460 7.73 8.69 36.32
N GLU A 461 6.62 7.97 36.20
CA GLU A 461 6.14 7.06 37.24
C GLU A 461 6.34 5.61 36.79
N GLY A 462 7.12 4.86 37.57
CA GLY A 462 7.49 3.47 37.31
C GLY A 462 8.70 3.03 38.13
N ASP A 463 9.09 1.77 38.00
CA ASP A 463 10.29 1.22 38.65
C ASP A 463 11.58 1.82 38.03
N PRO A 464 12.35 2.61 38.80
CA PRO A 464 13.55 3.31 38.29
C PRO A 464 14.71 2.37 37.97
N SER A 465 14.65 1.09 38.37
CA SER A 465 15.68 0.10 38.03
C SER A 465 15.62 -0.36 36.56
N ASN A 466 14.55 0.01 35.83
CA ASN A 466 14.35 -0.30 34.40
C ASN A 466 14.51 0.91 33.48
N PHE A 467 15.06 2.02 34.00
CA PHE A 467 15.26 3.26 33.25
C PHE A 467 16.71 3.38 32.77
N VAL A 468 16.91 3.41 31.45
CA VAL A 468 18.17 3.81 30.82
C VAL A 468 17.94 5.16 30.13
N LEU A 469 18.44 6.25 30.71
CA LEU A 469 18.51 7.54 30.02
C LEU A 469 19.64 7.47 29.00
N GLN A 470 19.33 7.10 27.77
CA GLN A 470 20.32 7.07 26.69
C GLN A 470 20.47 8.48 26.11
N ALA A 471 21.39 9.26 26.70
CA ALA A 471 21.80 10.54 26.15
C ALA A 471 23.02 10.34 25.24
N GLY A 472 22.81 10.46 23.93
CA GLY A 472 23.82 10.25 22.88
C GLY A 472 23.19 9.65 21.62
N PRO A 473 23.90 9.56 20.48
CA PRO A 473 23.43 8.75 19.35
C PRO A 473 23.26 7.31 19.85
N SER A 474 22.15 6.67 19.51
CA SER A 474 21.96 5.25 19.80
C SER A 474 23.11 4.47 19.17
N ASN A 475 23.66 3.52 19.93
CA ASN A 475 24.65 2.61 19.37
C ASN A 475 23.92 1.44 18.69
N ALA A 476 24.52 0.88 17.64
CA ALA A 476 23.92 -0.19 16.85
C ALA A 476 23.45 -1.40 17.68
N ARG A 477 24.09 -1.65 18.83
CA ARG A 477 23.77 -2.78 19.71
C ARG A 477 22.49 -2.54 20.50
N ASP A 478 22.29 -1.34 21.02
CA ASP A 478 21.07 -0.96 21.74
C ASP A 478 19.89 -0.91 20.77
N ASP A 479 20.09 -0.38 19.55
CA ASP A 479 19.06 -0.39 18.50
C ASP A 479 18.70 -1.81 18.05
N LEU A 480 19.66 -2.74 18.00
CA LEU A 480 19.38 -4.15 17.70
C LEU A 480 18.35 -4.72 18.68
N TYR A 481 18.51 -4.51 19.99
CA TYR A 481 17.56 -5.03 20.97
C TYR A 481 16.28 -4.21 21.07
N MET A 482 16.28 -2.95 20.60
CA MET A 482 15.06 -2.15 20.48
C MET A 482 14.16 -2.66 19.35
N TYR A 483 14.73 -2.91 18.17
CA TYR A 483 13.97 -3.35 16.99
C TYR A 483 13.81 -4.87 16.88
N SER A 484 14.75 -5.63 17.43
CA SER A 484 14.72 -7.09 17.48
C SER A 484 15.05 -7.56 18.89
N PRO A 485 14.08 -7.51 19.84
CA PRO A 485 14.30 -7.90 21.23
C PRO A 485 14.82 -9.33 21.42
N GLY A 486 14.52 -10.23 20.49
CA GLY A 486 15.04 -11.60 20.45
C GLY A 486 16.46 -11.72 19.87
N GLY A 487 17.05 -10.60 19.42
CA GLY A 487 18.40 -10.52 18.89
C GLY A 487 18.60 -11.26 17.57
N LEU A 488 19.83 -11.74 17.34
CA LEU A 488 20.20 -12.55 16.18
C LEU A 488 20.22 -14.03 16.57
N VAL A 489 19.36 -14.83 15.94
CA VAL A 489 19.30 -16.28 16.12
C VAL A 489 20.25 -16.96 15.15
N GLN A 490 21.17 -17.75 15.70
CA GLN A 490 22.08 -18.57 14.91
C GLN A 490 21.36 -19.82 14.39
N ILE A 491 21.39 -20.01 13.07
CA ILE A 491 20.78 -21.12 12.35
C ILE A 491 21.81 -21.74 11.42
N ASP A 492 21.90 -23.08 11.40
CA ASP A 492 22.69 -23.78 10.40
C ASP A 492 21.93 -23.76 9.05
N PRO A 493 22.47 -23.13 7.99
CA PRO A 493 21.78 -23.06 6.70
C PRO A 493 21.48 -24.45 6.10
N LYS A 494 22.27 -25.48 6.42
CA LYS A 494 22.04 -26.84 5.91
C LYS A 494 20.85 -27.53 6.58
N ALA A 495 20.47 -27.08 7.76
CA ALA A 495 19.31 -27.61 8.49
C ALA A 495 17.99 -26.96 8.06
N VAL A 496 18.04 -25.91 7.22
CA VAL A 496 16.86 -25.18 6.77
C VAL A 496 16.26 -25.84 5.53
N VAL A 497 15.01 -26.28 5.66
CA VAL A 497 14.16 -26.62 4.51
C VAL A 497 13.41 -25.35 4.12
N SER A 498 13.68 -24.80 2.95
CA SER A 498 13.15 -23.51 2.52
C SER A 498 12.66 -23.51 1.08
N SER A 499 11.78 -22.56 0.77
CA SER A 499 11.18 -22.36 -0.54
C SER A 499 12.18 -21.93 -1.62
N ARG A 500 13.32 -21.35 -1.20
CA ARG A 500 14.48 -21.02 -2.02
C ARG A 500 15.77 -21.41 -1.28
N PRO A 501 16.94 -21.46 -1.93
CA PRO A 501 18.19 -21.83 -1.27
C PRO A 501 18.47 -20.98 -0.02
N ALA A 502 18.75 -21.65 1.10
CA ALA A 502 19.18 -21.02 2.33
C ALA A 502 20.71 -20.86 2.35
N ALA A 503 21.22 -19.71 2.78
CA ALA A 503 22.65 -19.42 2.85
C ALA A 503 23.00 -18.55 4.06
N THR A 504 24.22 -18.63 4.54
CA THR A 504 24.71 -17.69 5.58
C THR A 504 24.76 -16.28 5.02
N TYR A 505 24.39 -15.29 5.84
CA TYR A 505 24.63 -13.89 5.48
C TYR A 505 26.13 -13.57 5.47
N GLU A 506 26.58 -12.83 4.46
CA GLU A 506 27.91 -12.21 4.48
C GLU A 506 27.96 -11.07 5.51
N VAL A 507 26.89 -10.25 5.50
CA VAL A 507 26.62 -9.20 6.49
C VAL A 507 25.20 -9.40 6.99
N PHE A 508 25.01 -9.54 8.31
CA PHE A 508 23.70 -9.75 8.90
C PHE A 508 22.72 -8.60 8.56
N PRO A 509 21.40 -8.85 8.58
CA PRO A 509 20.43 -7.81 8.29
C PRO A 509 20.39 -6.74 9.39
N GLN A 510 19.93 -5.55 9.01
CA GLN A 510 19.60 -4.43 9.89
C GLN A 510 20.73 -4.08 10.88
N GLN A 511 20.38 -3.78 12.13
CA GLN A 511 21.32 -3.42 13.18
C GLN A 511 22.29 -4.55 13.54
N ALA A 512 21.92 -5.83 13.35
CA ALA A 512 22.83 -6.94 13.57
C ALA A 512 24.04 -6.87 12.62
N GLY A 513 23.82 -6.47 11.37
CA GLY A 513 24.90 -6.20 10.41
C GLY A 513 25.76 -5.02 10.82
N LEU A 514 25.16 -3.93 11.31
CA LEU A 514 25.92 -2.78 11.80
C LEU A 514 26.83 -3.16 12.97
N VAL A 515 26.33 -3.96 13.93
CA VAL A 515 27.13 -4.49 15.05
C VAL A 515 28.28 -5.35 14.53
N GLN A 516 28.01 -6.31 13.64
CA GLN A 516 29.04 -7.16 13.03
C GLN A 516 30.14 -6.33 12.36
N LEU A 517 29.76 -5.31 11.59
CA LEU A 517 30.71 -4.49 10.85
C LEU A 517 31.51 -3.55 11.74
N LEU A 518 30.94 -3.06 12.84
CA LEU A 518 31.66 -2.30 13.86
C LEU A 518 32.67 -3.17 14.61
N GLU A 519 32.28 -4.38 15.03
CA GLU A 519 33.14 -5.32 15.78
C GLU A 519 34.33 -5.80 14.93
N THR A 520 34.12 -5.99 13.63
CA THR A 520 35.19 -6.38 12.69
C THR A 520 36.05 -5.19 12.20
N GLY A 521 35.72 -3.97 12.64
CA GLY A 521 36.42 -2.75 12.24
C GLY A 521 36.28 -2.40 10.76
N VAL A 522 35.23 -2.91 10.10
CA VAL A 522 34.85 -2.55 8.73
C VAL A 522 34.11 -1.21 8.70
N LEU A 523 33.33 -0.95 9.75
CA LEU A 523 32.73 0.35 10.04
C LEU A 523 33.37 0.97 11.28
N LYS A 524 33.36 2.30 11.33
CA LYS A 524 33.64 3.08 12.53
C LYS A 524 32.57 4.13 12.71
N GLN A 525 31.97 4.23 13.88
CA GLN A 525 31.00 5.29 14.18
C GLN A 525 31.73 6.57 14.59
N ASN A 526 31.37 7.72 14.00
CA ASN A 526 31.90 9.02 14.39
C ASN A 526 31.07 9.64 15.54
N ARG A 527 31.46 10.83 16.02
CA ARG A 527 30.74 11.52 17.11
C ARG A 527 29.33 12.00 16.73
N SER A 528 29.06 12.16 15.45
CA SER A 528 27.75 12.55 14.90
C SER A 528 26.81 11.35 14.73
N GLY A 529 27.29 10.12 14.96
CA GLY A 529 26.54 8.88 14.78
C GLY A 529 26.65 8.27 13.38
N ASP A 530 27.40 8.88 12.45
CA ASP A 530 27.54 8.34 11.09
C ASP A 530 28.48 7.12 11.08
N TYR A 531 28.13 6.15 10.24
CA TYR A 531 28.92 4.94 10.00
C TYR A 531 29.94 5.18 8.89
N VAL A 532 31.20 5.34 9.26
CA VAL A 532 32.31 5.57 8.33
C VAL A 532 32.86 4.25 7.82
N VAL A 533 32.76 4.02 6.52
CA VAL A 533 33.24 2.80 5.85
C VAL A 533 34.76 2.81 5.78
N GLN A 534 35.40 1.74 6.28
CA GLN A 534 36.86 1.59 6.32
C GLN A 534 37.39 0.59 5.28
N LYS A 535 36.57 -0.39 4.90
CA LYS A 535 36.97 -1.53 4.05
C LYS A 535 35.82 -1.91 3.11
N LYS A 536 36.15 -2.61 2.01
CA LYS A 536 35.15 -3.18 1.10
C LYS A 536 34.17 -4.08 1.88
N THR A 537 32.88 -3.89 1.68
CA THR A 537 31.81 -4.61 2.37
C THR A 537 30.48 -4.53 1.60
N ARG A 538 29.38 -4.95 2.23
CA ARG A 538 27.99 -4.80 1.80
C ARG A 538 27.17 -4.03 2.84
N PHE A 539 26.14 -3.31 2.40
CA PHE A 539 25.15 -2.73 3.30
C PHE A 539 24.32 -3.82 3.98
N PRO A 540 24.07 -3.73 5.30
CA PRO A 540 23.10 -4.59 5.95
C PRO A 540 21.73 -4.50 5.27
N ALA A 541 21.12 -5.65 4.98
CA ALA A 541 19.79 -5.71 4.38
C ALA A 541 18.73 -5.05 5.29
N GLY A 542 17.77 -4.33 4.71
CA GLY A 542 16.60 -3.82 5.45
C GLY A 542 16.82 -2.59 6.31
N LEU A 543 17.87 -1.78 6.04
CA LEU A 543 18.04 -0.47 6.67
C LEU A 543 17.07 0.58 6.09
N ALA A 544 15.77 0.32 6.22
CA ALA A 544 14.68 1.15 5.74
C ALA A 544 13.83 1.71 6.90
N GLY A 545 13.15 2.83 6.65
CA GLY A 545 12.26 3.46 7.63
C GLY A 545 12.98 3.78 8.95
N ALA A 546 12.46 3.24 10.06
CA ALA A 546 13.04 3.44 11.39
C ALA A 546 14.44 2.81 11.56
N HIS A 547 14.86 1.90 10.68
CA HIS A 547 16.20 1.29 10.68
C HIS A 547 17.22 2.07 9.84
N SER A 548 16.81 3.17 9.19
CA SER A 548 17.70 3.95 8.32
C SER A 548 18.82 4.62 9.11
N VAL A 549 20.02 4.63 8.53
CA VAL A 549 21.22 5.25 9.13
C VAL A 549 21.95 6.13 8.12
N LYS A 550 23.07 6.74 8.55
CA LYS A 550 23.94 7.53 7.68
C LYS A 550 25.27 6.83 7.50
N PHE A 551 25.66 6.60 6.25
CA PHE A 551 26.97 6.08 5.86
C PHE A 551 27.83 7.20 5.27
N LEU A 552 29.10 7.19 5.64
CA LEU A 552 30.13 8.04 5.05
C LEU A 552 31.20 7.16 4.39
N VAL A 553 31.35 7.29 3.07
CA VAL A 553 32.40 6.61 2.30
C VAL A 553 33.48 7.61 1.95
N LEU A 554 34.65 7.48 2.58
CA LEU A 554 35.78 8.36 2.37
C LEU A 554 36.46 8.10 1.01
N ARG A 555 37.16 9.11 0.49
CA ARG A 555 37.88 9.00 -0.78
C ARG A 555 38.83 7.79 -0.80
N GLY A 556 38.78 7.02 -1.88
CA GLY A 556 39.60 5.81 -2.05
C GLY A 556 39.06 4.55 -1.38
N THR A 557 37.92 4.63 -0.66
CA THR A 557 37.24 3.46 -0.11
C THR A 557 36.15 2.97 -1.07
N PRO A 558 36.09 1.66 -1.39
CA PRO A 558 35.00 1.12 -2.20
C PRO A 558 33.64 1.33 -1.52
N VAL A 559 32.65 1.80 -2.28
CA VAL A 559 31.26 1.88 -1.81
C VAL A 559 30.76 0.47 -1.50
N PRO A 560 30.07 0.25 -0.37
CA PRO A 560 29.50 -1.06 -0.08
C PRO A 560 28.55 -1.56 -1.18
N GLU A 561 28.58 -2.86 -1.42
CA GLU A 561 27.63 -3.54 -2.33
C GLU A 561 26.24 -3.63 -1.69
N GLY A 562 25.22 -3.98 -2.48
CA GLY A 562 23.84 -4.15 -2.00
C GLY A 562 23.02 -2.87 -1.96
N ASP A 563 21.81 -2.97 -1.40
CA ASP A 563 20.86 -1.86 -1.27
C ASP A 563 20.96 -1.20 0.13
N PRO A 564 21.27 0.10 0.23
CA PRO A 564 21.27 0.81 1.53
C PRO A 564 19.85 1.02 2.10
N GLY A 565 18.80 0.65 1.38
CA GLY A 565 17.42 0.87 1.78
C GLY A 565 17.07 2.36 1.78
N HIS A 566 16.55 2.86 2.89
CA HIS A 566 16.31 4.30 3.08
C HIS A 566 17.49 5.01 3.75
N SER A 567 18.62 4.31 3.94
CA SER A 567 19.81 4.90 4.55
C SER A 567 20.46 5.91 3.63
N CYS A 568 21.00 6.94 4.27
CA CYS A 568 21.69 8.03 3.63
C CYS A 568 23.14 7.65 3.35
N VAL A 569 23.61 7.72 2.10
CA VAL A 569 25.00 7.39 1.75
C VAL A 569 25.69 8.62 1.18
N THR A 570 26.66 9.16 1.92
CA THR A 570 27.51 10.27 1.46
C THR A 570 28.85 9.73 1.01
N VAL A 571 29.25 10.03 -0.23
CA VAL A 571 30.52 9.61 -0.82
C VAL A 571 31.38 10.83 -1.08
N GLU A 572 32.61 10.84 -0.60
CA GLU A 572 33.55 11.97 -0.78
C GLU A 572 34.15 12.03 -2.20
N ASP A 573 34.07 10.93 -2.95
CA ASP A 573 34.53 10.86 -4.34
C ASP A 573 33.44 11.33 -5.33
N PRO A 574 33.64 12.47 -6.02
CA PRO A 574 32.68 13.03 -6.96
C PRO A 574 32.49 12.18 -8.24
N ALA A 575 33.31 11.16 -8.48
CA ALA A 575 33.12 10.24 -9.60
C ALA A 575 32.06 9.15 -9.33
N VAL A 576 31.65 8.96 -8.06
CA VAL A 576 30.75 7.89 -7.62
C VAL A 576 29.39 8.43 -7.12
N THR A 577 29.24 9.75 -7.03
CA THR A 577 28.08 10.44 -6.42
C THR A 577 26.76 10.28 -7.17
N SER A 578 26.77 9.98 -8.47
CA SER A 578 25.54 9.99 -9.30
C SER A 578 24.49 8.93 -8.94
N LYS A 579 24.79 7.99 -8.03
CA LYS A 579 23.88 6.90 -7.63
C LYS A 579 23.27 7.04 -6.23
N PHE A 580 23.77 7.95 -5.39
CA PHE A 580 23.45 7.97 -3.96
C PHE A 580 23.13 9.36 -3.38
N GLU A 581 23.07 10.41 -4.21
CA GLU A 581 22.70 11.76 -3.77
C GLU A 581 21.19 11.89 -3.48
N ALA A 582 20.79 11.68 -2.23
CA ALA A 582 19.48 12.11 -1.73
C ALA A 582 19.47 12.37 -0.20
N CYS A 583 20.54 12.96 0.34
CA CYS A 583 20.55 13.39 1.74
C CYS A 583 20.37 14.92 1.80
N ARG A 584 19.12 15.37 1.79
CA ARG A 584 18.74 16.75 2.14
C ARG A 584 17.59 16.76 3.11
#